data_AF-A0A918TNA5-F1
#
_entry.id   AF-A0A918TNA5-F1
#
_cell.length_a   1.000
_cell.length_b   1.000
_cell.length_c   1.000
_cell.angle_alpha   90.00
_cell.angle_beta   90.00
_cell.angle_gamma   90.00
#
_symmetry.space_group_name_H-M   'P 1'
#
loop_
_entity.id
_entity.type
_entity.pdbx_description
1 polymer ?
#
loop_
_entity_poly.entity_id
_entity_poly.type
_entity_poly.pdbx_seq_one_letter_code
_entity_poly.pdbx_strand_id
1 'polypeptide(L)'
;MTVSKEMIPLDPIAFFAALVLSPFVVTLMTFYLLVPMRALILGLPVYLALGTPVLLWMVGRYPPVFATYAGAGLVVNLALVIFCRWLAEFRDGMELMTVLATIGFLFAPLWAGCFAWLYRSFYRVRFASGAVNNPILKLKEMMK
;
A
#
# COMPACT_ATOMS: atom_id res chain seq x y z
N MET A 1 18.55 -7.52 -15.60
CA MET A 1 17.83 -8.47 -14.72
C MET A 1 16.34 -8.16 -14.82
N THR A 2 15.63 -8.82 -15.72
CA THR A 2 14.20 -8.59 -15.97
C THR A 2 13.40 -9.24 -14.86
N VAL A 3 13.11 -8.46 -13.83
CA VAL A 3 12.23 -8.89 -12.74
C VAL A 3 10.85 -9.18 -13.33
N SER A 4 10.50 -10.47 -13.49
CA SER A 4 9.18 -10.86 -14.00
C SER A 4 8.10 -10.18 -13.14
N LYS A 5 7.18 -9.48 -13.82
CA LYS A 5 5.99 -8.87 -13.21
C LYS A 5 4.95 -9.96 -12.98
N GLU A 6 5.28 -10.93 -12.16
CA GLU A 6 4.37 -12.03 -11.85
C GLU A 6 3.25 -11.56 -10.93
N MET A 7 2.04 -12.03 -11.22
CA MET A 7 0.92 -11.87 -10.30
C MET A 7 1.17 -12.74 -9.07
N ILE A 8 0.96 -12.13 -7.90
CA ILE A 8 1.14 -12.78 -6.62
C ILE A 8 -0.25 -13.04 -6.04
N PRO A 9 -0.63 -14.28 -5.70
CA PRO A 9 -1.91 -14.56 -5.08
C PRO A 9 -2.03 -13.85 -3.73
N LEU A 10 -3.26 -13.64 -3.27
CA LEU A 10 -3.53 -12.95 -2.02
C LEU A 10 -3.03 -13.77 -0.81
N ASP A 11 -2.04 -13.23 -0.10
CA ASP A 11 -1.67 -13.69 1.24
C ASP A 11 -2.20 -12.67 2.26
N PRO A 12 -3.20 -13.02 3.10
CA PRO A 12 -3.78 -12.10 4.07
C PRO A 12 -2.76 -11.51 5.05
N ILE A 13 -1.79 -12.31 5.51
CA ILE A 13 -0.80 -11.84 6.50
C ILE A 13 0.14 -10.83 5.85
N ALA A 14 0.64 -11.15 4.65
CA ALA A 14 1.48 -10.21 3.90
C ALA A 14 0.72 -8.94 3.54
N PHE A 15 -0.57 -9.06 3.21
CA PHE A 15 -1.44 -7.94 2.88
C PHE A 15 -1.61 -7.00 4.07
N PHE A 16 -2.06 -7.51 5.23
CA PHE A 16 -2.27 -6.68 6.42
C PHE A 16 -0.95 -6.08 6.93
N ALA A 17 0.14 -6.85 6.92
CA ALA A 17 1.45 -6.35 7.30
C ALA A 17 1.88 -5.19 6.40
N ALA A 18 1.75 -5.34 5.07
CA ALA A 18 2.09 -4.28 4.13
C ALA A 18 1.17 -3.07 4.26
N LEU A 19 -0.13 -3.28 4.44
CA LEU A 19 -1.14 -2.23 4.61
C LEU A 19 -0.80 -1.37 5.83
N VAL A 20 -0.57 -1.99 6.97
CA VAL A 20 -0.27 -1.26 8.21
C VAL A 20 1.12 -0.63 8.14
N LEU A 21 2.14 -1.33 7.65
CA LEU A 21 3.52 -0.84 7.71
C LEU A 21 3.83 0.26 6.68
N SER A 22 3.13 0.34 5.55
CA SER A 22 3.47 1.29 4.49
C SER A 22 3.51 2.75 4.93
N PRO A 23 2.48 3.27 5.64
CA PRO A 23 2.51 4.63 6.16
C PRO A 23 3.66 4.88 7.14
N PHE A 24 4.00 3.91 7.99
CA PHE A 24 5.12 4.04 8.93
C PHE A 24 6.46 4.04 8.22
N VAL A 25 6.67 3.14 7.25
CA VAL A 25 7.90 3.09 6.45
C VAL A 25 8.08 4.39 5.68
N VAL A 26 7.04 4.88 5.00
CA VAL A 26 7.12 6.16 4.29
C VAL A 26 7.43 7.30 5.25
N THR A 27 6.75 7.38 6.40
CA THR A 27 7.00 8.41 7.42
C THR A 27 8.43 8.35 7.94
N LEU A 28 8.96 7.15 8.19
CA LEU A 28 10.33 6.96 8.65
C LEU A 28 11.35 7.34 7.56
N MET A 29 11.13 6.94 6.31
CA MET A 29 12.03 7.25 5.19
C MET A 29 12.07 8.73 4.82
N THR A 30 10.99 9.46 5.09
CA THR A 30 10.86 10.90 4.80
C THR A 30 11.06 11.78 6.05
N PHE A 31 11.43 11.14 7.17
CA PHE A 31 11.93 11.65 8.45
C PHE A 31 11.65 13.13 8.76
N TYR A 32 10.58 13.45 9.52
CA TYR A 32 10.14 14.75 10.09
C TYR A 32 10.18 16.05 9.23
N LEU A 33 10.95 16.11 8.15
CA LEU A 33 11.19 17.26 7.28
C LEU A 33 10.05 17.43 6.27
N LEU A 34 9.53 16.31 5.74
CA LEU A 34 8.46 16.33 4.75
C LEU A 34 7.11 15.84 5.30
N VAL A 35 7.12 15.08 6.40
CA VAL A 35 5.94 14.39 6.92
C VAL A 35 5.80 14.68 8.40
N PRO A 36 4.94 15.63 8.78
CA PRO A 36 4.56 15.81 10.17
C PRO A 36 3.94 14.49 10.67
N MET A 37 4.24 14.05 11.90
CA MET A 37 3.51 12.94 12.54
C MET A 37 1.98 13.10 12.44
N ARG A 38 1.51 14.35 12.35
CA ARG A 38 0.11 14.71 12.11
C ARG A 38 -0.45 14.13 10.81
N ALA A 39 0.34 14.10 9.72
CA ALA A 39 -0.10 13.52 8.44
C ALA A 39 -0.34 12.01 8.56
N LEU A 40 0.47 11.31 9.37
CA LEU A 40 0.24 9.91 9.68
C LEU A 40 -1.06 9.73 10.48
N ILE A 41 -1.24 10.48 11.58
CA ILE A 41 -2.42 10.35 12.45
C ILE A 41 -3.72 10.68 11.70
N LEU A 42 -3.73 11.75 10.90
CA LEU A 42 -4.92 12.22 10.21
C LEU A 42 -5.18 11.46 8.90
N GLY A 43 -4.12 11.07 8.18
CA GLY A 43 -4.24 10.38 6.89
C GLY A 43 -4.46 8.88 7.02
N LEU A 44 -3.97 8.23 8.09
CA LEU A 44 -4.05 6.78 8.25
C LEU A 44 -5.50 6.26 8.25
N PRO A 45 -6.48 6.86 8.96
CA PRO A 45 -7.87 6.43 8.87
C PRO A 45 -8.43 6.49 7.44
N VAL A 46 -8.12 7.55 6.70
CA VAL A 46 -8.57 7.73 5.30
C VAL A 46 -7.93 6.67 4.39
N TYR A 47 -6.64 6.43 4.55
CA TYR A 47 -5.91 5.38 3.82
C TYR A 47 -6.45 3.99 4.12
N LEU A 48 -6.77 3.67 5.38
CA LEU A 48 -7.35 2.38 5.70
C LEU A 48 -8.77 2.24 5.14
N ALA A 49 -9.60 3.29 5.22
CA ALA A 49 -10.97 3.25 4.73
C ALA A 49 -11.04 3.11 3.20
N LEU A 50 -10.24 3.89 2.46
CA LEU A 50 -10.30 3.96 1.00
C LEU A 50 -9.24 3.09 0.32
N GLY A 51 -8.04 3.03 0.90
CA GLY A 51 -6.93 2.26 0.37
C GLY A 51 -7.15 0.76 0.51
N THR A 52 -7.68 0.26 1.64
CA THR A 52 -7.89 -1.19 1.83
C THR A 52 -8.70 -1.84 0.71
N PRO A 53 -9.92 -1.38 0.36
CA PRO A 53 -10.70 -2.01 -0.71
C PRO A 53 -10.01 -1.91 -2.07
N VAL A 54 -9.38 -0.77 -2.37
CA VAL A 54 -8.66 -0.56 -3.64
C VAL A 54 -7.45 -1.49 -3.75
N LEU A 55 -6.61 -1.53 -2.73
CA LEU A 55 -5.40 -2.34 -2.71
C LEU A 55 -5.73 -3.83 -2.71
N LEU A 56 -6.79 -4.25 -1.99
CA LEU A 56 -7.28 -5.62 -2.02
C LEU A 56 -7.74 -6.01 -3.43
N TRP A 57 -8.50 -5.15 -4.10
CA TRP A 57 -8.94 -5.36 -5.48
C TRP A 57 -7.76 -5.44 -6.46
N MET A 58 -6.74 -4.58 -6.26
CA MET A 58 -5.55 -4.52 -7.12
C MET A 58 -4.64 -5.73 -6.97
N VAL A 59 -4.43 -6.24 -5.76
CA VAL A 59 -3.56 -7.41 -5.50
C VAL A 59 -4.02 -8.63 -6.31
N GLY A 60 -5.33 -8.80 -6.49
CA GLY A 60 -5.87 -9.89 -7.31
C GLY A 60 -5.78 -9.69 -8.82
N ARG A 61 -5.31 -8.54 -9.33
CA ARG A 61 -5.40 -8.17 -10.76
C ARG A 61 -4.12 -7.63 -11.36
N TYR A 62 -3.26 -7.01 -10.55
CA TYR A 62 -2.06 -6.34 -11.00
C TYR A 62 -0.85 -6.84 -10.22
N PRO A 63 0.28 -7.07 -10.91
CA PRO A 63 1.52 -7.41 -10.23
C PRO A 63 1.90 -6.28 -9.25
N PRO A 64 2.36 -6.58 -8.02
CA PRO A 64 2.67 -5.59 -6.99
C PRO A 64 3.95 -4.82 -7.34
N VAL A 65 3.79 -3.86 -8.25
CA VAL A 65 4.83 -2.93 -8.72
C VAL A 65 4.52 -1.55 -8.17
N PHE A 66 5.53 -0.92 -7.58
CA PHE A 66 5.41 0.40 -6.93
C PHE A 66 4.64 1.41 -7.78
N ALA A 67 5.07 1.62 -9.03
CA ALA A 67 4.49 2.64 -9.92
C ALA A 67 2.98 2.44 -10.18
N THR A 68 2.55 1.20 -10.39
CA THR A 68 1.13 0.89 -10.66
C THR A 68 0.25 1.22 -9.45
N TYR A 69 0.71 0.88 -8.25
CA TYR A 69 -0.05 1.11 -7.03
C TYR A 69 0.04 2.57 -6.59
N ALA A 70 1.18 3.23 -6.78
CA ALA A 70 1.31 4.67 -6.56
C ALA A 70 0.35 5.45 -7.46
N GLY A 71 0.25 5.10 -8.73
CA GLY A 71 -0.73 5.69 -9.65
C GLY A 71 -2.17 5.52 -9.18
N ALA A 72 -2.53 4.32 -8.68
CA ALA A 72 -3.85 4.11 -8.10
C ALA A 72 -4.09 4.96 -6.84
N GLY A 73 -3.11 5.06 -5.94
CA GLY A 73 -3.18 5.94 -4.77
C GLY A 73 -3.40 7.41 -5.16
N LEU A 74 -2.73 7.87 -6.22
CA LEU A 74 -2.91 9.22 -6.77
C LEU A 74 -4.34 9.43 -7.31
N VAL A 75 -4.85 8.47 -8.10
CA VAL A 75 -6.19 8.54 -8.69
C VAL A 75 -7.28 8.53 -7.62
N VAL A 76 -7.17 7.66 -6.62
CA VAL A 76 -8.11 7.60 -5.49
C VAL A 76 -8.09 8.90 -4.70
N ASN A 77 -6.92 9.47 -4.46
CA ASN A 77 -6.81 10.73 -3.75
C ASN A 77 -7.38 11.91 -4.57
N LEU A 78 -7.15 11.93 -5.88
CA LEU A 78 -7.76 12.92 -6.77
C LEU A 78 -9.30 12.84 -6.73
N ALA A 79 -9.85 11.63 -6.79
CA ALA A 79 -11.28 11.40 -6.65
C ALA A 79 -11.81 11.87 -5.28
N LEU A 80 -11.06 11.62 -4.20
CA LEU A 80 -11.40 12.10 -2.86
C LEU A 80 -11.41 13.63 -2.79
N VAL A 81 -10.42 14.30 -3.37
CA VAL A 81 -10.37 15.78 -3.41
C VAL A 81 -11.57 16.35 -4.15
N ILE A 82 -11.89 15.81 -5.32
CA ILE A 82 -13.07 16.23 -6.10
C ILE A 82 -14.35 16.01 -5.28
N PHE A 83 -14.49 14.84 -4.65
CA PHE A 83 -15.65 14.51 -3.83
C PHE A 83 -15.81 15.43 -2.62
N CYS A 84 -14.72 15.72 -1.90
CA CYS A 84 -14.75 16.66 -0.77
C CYS A 84 -15.09 18.09 -1.22
N ARG A 85 -14.57 18.53 -2.38
CA ARG A 85 -14.90 19.84 -2.96
C ARG A 85 -16.38 19.94 -3.33
N TRP A 86 -16.90 18.92 -4.00
CA TRP A 86 -18.32 18.84 -4.35
C TRP A 86 -19.22 18.83 -3.11
N LEU A 87 -18.88 18.04 -2.08
CA LEU A 87 -19.65 18.02 -0.83
C LEU A 87 -19.62 19.35 -0.06
N ALA A 88 -18.53 20.12 -0.17
CA ALA A 88 -18.40 21.42 0.48
C ALA A 88 -19.41 22.46 -0.05
N GLU A 89 -19.96 22.26 -1.25
CA GLU A 89 -21.05 23.10 -1.78
C GLU A 89 -22.38 22.89 -1.02
N PHE A 90 -22.53 21.76 -0.32
CA PHE A 90 -23.76 21.38 0.36
C PHE A 90 -23.63 21.28 1.89
N ARG A 91 -22.40 21.29 2.42
CA ARG A 91 -22.14 21.12 3.86
C ARG A 91 -21.01 22.01 4.34
N ASP A 92 -21.34 22.82 5.35
CA ASP A 92 -20.36 23.60 6.11
C ASP A 92 -19.38 22.68 6.86
N GLY A 93 -18.15 23.15 7.05
CA GLY A 93 -17.11 22.43 7.82
C GLY A 93 -16.29 21.41 7.02
N MET A 94 -16.46 21.34 5.69
CA MET A 94 -15.68 20.43 4.83
C MET A 94 -14.23 20.90 4.57
N GLU A 95 -13.85 22.10 5.00
CA GLU A 95 -12.52 22.69 4.74
C GLU A 95 -11.37 21.81 5.22
N LEU A 96 -11.46 21.26 6.44
CA LEU A 96 -10.43 20.39 6.99
C LEU A 96 -10.26 19.13 6.13
N MET A 97 -11.34 18.54 5.65
CA MET A 97 -11.29 17.35 4.80
C MET A 97 -10.71 17.65 3.43
N THR A 98 -11.05 18.81 2.84
CA THR A 98 -10.45 19.26 1.58
C THR A 98 -8.95 19.50 1.72
N VAL A 99 -8.50 20.11 2.83
CA VAL A 99 -7.07 20.32 3.11
C VAL A 99 -6.36 18.98 3.29
N LEU A 100 -6.91 18.07 4.08
CA LEU A 100 -6.34 16.73 4.28
C LEU A 100 -6.24 15.93 2.98
N ALA A 101 -7.29 15.95 2.16
CA ALA A 101 -7.29 15.30 0.85
C ALA A 101 -6.26 15.92 -0.10
N THR A 102 -6.06 17.25 -0.05
CA THR A 102 -5.04 17.93 -0.87
C THR A 102 -3.63 17.54 -0.44
N ILE A 103 -3.34 17.49 0.87
CA ILE A 103 -2.07 16.98 1.40
C ILE A 103 -1.86 15.51 0.96
N GLY A 104 -2.94 14.74 0.88
CA GLY A 104 -2.95 13.36 0.40
C GLY A 104 -2.37 13.15 -1.01
N PHE A 105 -2.23 14.18 -1.84
CA PHE A 105 -1.61 14.05 -3.18
C PHE A 105 -0.17 13.54 -3.12
N LEU A 106 0.56 13.88 -2.05
CA LEU A 106 1.90 13.37 -1.83
C LEU A 106 1.86 11.98 -1.17
N PHE A 107 1.01 11.81 -0.17
CA PHE A 107 1.03 10.64 0.71
C PHE A 107 0.35 9.41 0.14
N ALA A 108 -0.82 9.56 -0.47
CA ALA A 108 -1.56 8.45 -1.04
C ALA A 108 -0.75 7.63 -2.08
N PRO A 109 -0.08 8.25 -3.08
CA PRO A 109 0.74 7.48 -4.00
C PRO A 109 1.95 6.83 -3.32
N LEU A 110 2.60 7.52 -2.37
CA LEU A 110 3.75 6.95 -1.66
C LEU A 110 3.35 5.76 -0.80
N TRP A 111 2.25 5.85 -0.05
CA TRP A 111 1.77 4.76 0.80
C TRP A 111 1.30 3.57 -0.03
N ALA A 112 0.57 3.79 -1.13
CA ALA A 112 0.15 2.72 -2.03
C ALA A 112 1.33 2.07 -2.78
N GLY A 113 2.31 2.87 -3.23
CA GLY A 113 3.52 2.35 -3.84
C GLY A 113 4.37 1.53 -2.85
N CYS A 114 4.57 2.06 -1.64
CA CYS A 114 5.27 1.37 -0.56
C CYS A 114 4.57 0.06 -0.19
N PHE A 115 3.23 0.04 -0.20
CA PHE A 115 2.44 -1.18 0.00
C PHE A 115 2.79 -2.25 -1.01
N ALA A 116 2.84 -1.93 -2.30
CA ALA A 116 3.20 -2.92 -3.32
C ALA A 116 4.61 -3.49 -3.10
N TRP A 117 5.55 -2.62 -2.73
CA TRP A 117 6.93 -3.02 -2.44
C TRP A 117 7.04 -3.93 -1.21
N LEU A 118 6.36 -3.59 -0.11
CA LEU A 118 6.34 -4.39 1.12
C LEU A 118 5.60 -5.72 0.92
N TYR A 119 4.43 -5.71 0.27
CA TYR A 119 3.63 -6.90 0.01
C TYR A 119 4.44 -7.94 -0.77
N ARG A 120 5.11 -7.50 -1.83
CA ARG A 120 6.02 -8.33 -2.61
C ARG A 120 7.17 -8.89 -1.77
N SER A 121 7.74 -8.08 -0.88
CA SER A 121 8.86 -8.48 -0.03
C SER A 121 8.44 -9.55 0.98
N PHE A 122 7.30 -9.36 1.66
CA PHE A 122 6.78 -10.33 2.62
C PHE A 122 6.37 -11.65 1.99
N TYR A 123 5.73 -11.59 0.82
CA TYR A 123 5.35 -12.80 0.09
C TYR A 123 6.57 -13.66 -0.28
N ARG A 124 7.66 -13.03 -0.76
CA ARG A 124 8.92 -13.71 -1.10
C ARG A 124 9.54 -14.40 0.11
N VAL A 125 9.57 -13.73 1.26
CA VAL A 125 10.13 -14.29 2.50
C VAL A 125 9.34 -15.53 2.91
N ARG A 126 8.00 -15.47 2.88
CA ARG A 126 7.17 -16.62 3.26
C ARG A 126 7.34 -17.82 2.32
N PHE A 127 7.42 -17.58 1.02
CA PHE A 127 7.67 -18.64 0.03
C PHE A 127 9.05 -19.28 0.20
N ALA A 128 10.09 -18.48 0.41
CA ALA A 128 11.44 -18.99 0.68
C ALA A 128 11.47 -19.84 1.96
N SER A 129 10.86 -19.36 3.05
CA SER A 129 10.78 -20.10 4.31
C SER A 129 9.95 -21.39 4.19
N GLY A 130 8.89 -21.38 3.38
CA GLY A 130 8.08 -22.58 3.11
C GLY A 130 8.84 -23.65 2.31
N ALA A 131 9.67 -23.24 1.35
CA ALA A 131 10.50 -24.16 0.58
C ALA A 131 11.61 -24.82 1.43
N VAL A 132 12.29 -24.05 2.29
CA VAL A 132 13.34 -24.55 3.20
C VAL A 132 12.78 -25.56 4.23
N ASN A 133 11.51 -25.42 4.61
CA ASN A 133 10.85 -26.30 5.56
C ASN A 133 10.05 -27.45 4.92
N ASN A 134 10.17 -27.66 3.60
CA ASN A 134 9.46 -28.73 2.92
C ASN A 134 10.26 -30.05 2.97
N PRO A 135 9.82 -31.07 3.74
CA PRO A 135 10.57 -32.32 3.88
C PRO A 135 10.70 -33.09 2.56
N ILE A 136 9.79 -32.91 1.61
CA ILE A 136 9.80 -33.60 0.31
C ILE A 136 10.92 -33.03 -0.60
N LEU A 137 11.17 -31.72 -0.55
CA LEU A 137 12.26 -31.10 -1.28
C LEU A 137 13.63 -31.51 -0.70
N LYS A 138 13.75 -31.55 0.63
CA LYS A 138 14.95 -32.07 1.30
C LYS A 138 15.23 -33.54 0.95
N LEU A 139 14.20 -34.38 0.90
CA LEU A 139 14.31 -35.78 0.48
C LEU A 139 14.81 -35.93 -0.96
N LYS A 140 14.32 -35.09 -1.89
CA LYS A 140 14.80 -35.09 -3.28
C LYS A 140 16.25 -34.64 -3.44
N GLU A 141 16.73 -33.72 -2.59
CA GLU A 141 18.13 -33.31 -2.58
C GLU A 141 19.05 -34.37 -1.97
N MET A 142 18.57 -35.13 -0.97
CA MET A 142 19.32 -36.24 -0.37
C MET A 142 19.42 -37.49 -1.27
N MET A 143 18.57 -37.60 -2.29
CA MET A 143 18.55 -38.71 -3.25
C MET A 143 19.36 -38.43 -4.54
N LYS A 144 20.07 -37.30 -4.61
CA LYS A 144 21.04 -36.98 -5.67
C LYS A 144 22.46 -37.20 -5.16
#